data_AF-A0A1B8Q223-F1
#
_entry.id   AF-A0A1B8Q223-F1
#
_cell.length_a   1.000
_cell.length_b   1.000
_cell.length_c   1.000
_cell.angle_alpha   90.00
_cell.angle_beta   90.00
_cell.angle_gamma   90.00
#
_symmetry.space_group_name_H-M   'P 1'
#
loop_
_entity.id
_entity.type
_entity.pdbx_description
1 polymer ?
#
loop_
_entity_poly.entity_id
_entity_poly.type
_entity_poly.pdbx_seq_one_letter_code
_entity_poly.pdbx_strand_id
1 'polypeptide(L)' 'MSNLMAGRPSQKKAEQELSLADVTNIEPKKIKANFNIDEDLYIKLKQHALDSRKTVTQILIELIEQTVNKR' A
#
# COMPACT_ATOMS: atom_id res chain seq x y z
N MET A 1 51.41 28.87 3.80
CA MET A 1 50.08 28.56 4.35
C MET A 1 49.35 27.68 3.35
N SER A 2 49.31 26.38 3.66
CA SER A 2 48.72 25.30 2.87
C SER A 2 47.26 25.10 3.28
N ASN A 3 46.34 24.97 2.32
CA ASN A 3 45.10 24.21 2.49
C ASN A 3 44.62 23.72 1.12
N LEU A 4 45.34 22.73 0.59
CA LEU A 4 44.84 21.87 -0.49
C LEU A 4 43.95 20.82 0.19
N MET A 5 42.63 20.92 -0.02
CA MET A 5 41.68 19.94 0.51
C MET A 5 41.92 18.58 -0.17
N ALA A 6 42.57 17.67 0.54
CA ALA A 6 42.64 16.25 0.21
C ALA A 6 41.32 15.56 0.62
N GLY A 7 40.23 15.91 -0.06
CA GLY A 7 38.94 15.24 0.07
C GLY A 7 38.58 14.56 -1.25
N ARG A 8 38.23 13.27 -1.20
CA ARG A 8 37.72 12.53 -2.37
C ARG A 8 36.48 13.28 -2.93
N PRO A 9 36.34 13.49 -4.24
CA PRO A 9 35.14 14.10 -4.81
C PRO A 9 34.00 13.08 -4.83
N SER A 10 33.48 12.71 -3.66
CA SER A 10 32.24 11.93 -3.52
C SER A 10 31.00 12.82 -3.40
N GLN A 11 31.15 14.15 -3.38
CA GLN A 11 30.03 15.07 -3.12
C GLN A 11 29.38 15.69 -4.36
N LYS A 12 29.45 15.07 -5.54
CA LYS A 12 28.78 15.61 -6.75
C LYS A 12 27.96 14.59 -7.57
N LYS A 13 27.56 13.46 -6.99
CA LYS A 13 26.69 12.47 -7.67
C LYS A 13 25.70 11.75 -6.75
N ALA A 14 25.16 12.42 -5.73
CA ALA A 14 24.18 11.82 -4.82
C ALA A 14 22.71 12.13 -5.17
N GLU A 15 22.45 12.92 -6.22
CA GLU A 15 21.07 13.34 -6.58
C GLU A 15 20.47 12.57 -7.76
N GLN A 16 21.20 11.61 -8.35
CA GLN A 16 20.72 10.78 -9.47
C GLN A 16 20.99 9.29 -9.26
N GLU A 17 20.92 8.82 -8.01
CA GLU A 17 20.68 7.40 -7.78
C GLU A 17 19.19 7.15 -8.02
N LEU A 18 18.84 6.76 -9.25
CA LEU A 18 17.58 6.09 -9.54
C LEU A 18 17.48 4.91 -8.57
N SER A 19 16.54 5.02 -7.63
CA SER A 19 16.36 4.01 -6.60
C SER A 19 15.80 2.77 -7.27
N LEU A 20 16.27 1.58 -6.87
CA LEU A 20 15.66 0.30 -7.28
C LEU A 20 14.14 0.25 -6.97
N ALA A 21 13.65 1.11 -6.08
CA ALA A 21 12.23 1.32 -5.81
C ALA A 21 11.44 1.88 -7.01
N ASP A 22 12.10 2.57 -7.95
CA ASP A 22 11.46 3.16 -9.13
C ASP A 22 11.13 2.12 -10.22
N VAL A 23 11.72 0.91 -10.12
CA VAL A 23 11.55 -0.19 -11.08
C VAL A 23 10.66 -1.31 -10.53
N THR A 24 10.46 -1.36 -9.21
CA THR A 24 9.50 -2.28 -8.59
C THR A 24 8.11 -1.67 -8.65
N ASN A 25 7.11 -2.41 -9.15
CA ASN A 25 5.68 -2.05 -9.06
C ASN A 25 5.35 -1.61 -7.63
N ILE A 26 5.32 -0.29 -7.38
CA ILE A 26 4.98 0.26 -6.08
C ILE A 26 3.51 -0.10 -5.87
N GLU A 27 3.24 -1.01 -4.93
CA GLU A 27 1.86 -1.31 -4.56
C GLU A 27 1.17 0.00 -4.19
N PRO A 28 -0.02 0.28 -4.75
CA PRO A 28 -0.73 1.51 -4.45
C PRO A 28 -0.93 1.63 -2.95
N LYS A 29 -0.69 2.83 -2.41
CA LYS A 29 -0.76 3.08 -0.97
C LYS A 29 -2.15 2.72 -0.45
N LYS A 30 -2.22 1.68 0.38
CA LYS A 30 -3.46 1.22 1.02
C LYS A 30 -3.76 2.06 2.26
N ILE A 31 -4.98 2.59 2.36
CA ILE A 31 -5.47 3.33 3.53
C ILE A 31 -6.39 2.40 4.33
N LYS A 32 -6.23 2.38 5.67
CA LYS A 32 -7.11 1.60 6.55
C LYS A 32 -8.42 2.35 6.79
N ALA A 33 -9.54 1.64 6.67
CA ALA A 33 -10.85 2.13 7.07
C ALA A 33 -11.38 1.27 8.23
N ASN A 34 -11.86 1.92 9.29
CA ASN A 34 -12.51 1.26 10.41
C ASN A 34 -14.01 1.26 10.19
N PHE A 35 -14.67 0.14 10.45
CA PHE A 35 -16.10 -0.02 10.30
C PHE A 35 -16.73 -0.40 11.64
N ASN A 36 -17.87 0.22 11.94
CA ASN A 36 -18.76 -0.22 13.00
C ASN A 36 -19.90 -1.00 12.35
N ILE A 37 -20.03 -2.27 12.70
CA ILE A 37 -21.09 -3.16 12.22
C ILE A 37 -21.60 -3.99 13.38
N ASP A 38 -22.85 -4.41 13.29
CA ASP A 38 -23.45 -5.29 14.29
C ASP A 38 -22.74 -6.65 14.32
N GLU A 39 -22.69 -7.26 15.50
CA GLU A 39 -22.00 -8.54 15.71
C GLU A 39 -22.60 -9.66 14.86
N ASP A 40 -23.93 -9.74 14.77
CA ASP A 40 -24.63 -10.72 13.93
C ASP A 40 -24.26 -10.57 12.45
N LEU A 41 -24.11 -9.33 11.99
CA LEU A 41 -23.68 -9.05 10.61
C LEU A 41 -22.23 -9.46 10.39
N TYR A 42 -21.36 -9.21 11.37
CA TYR A 42 -19.96 -9.63 11.31
C TYR A 42 -19.82 -11.17 11.27
N ILE A 43 -20.63 -11.91 12.03
CA ILE A 43 -20.66 -13.37 12.00
C ILE A 43 -21.08 -13.88 10.62
N LYS A 44 -22.17 -13.34 10.07
CA LYS A 44 -22.63 -13.69 8.71
C LYS A 44 -21.59 -13.39 7.65
N LEU A 45 -20.90 -12.25 7.77
CA LEU A 45 -19.83 -11.85 6.87
C LEU A 45 -18.64 -12.83 6.92
N LYS A 46 -18.28 -13.31 8.11
CA LYS A 46 -17.25 -14.36 8.27
C LYS A 46 -17.66 -15.69 7.65
N GLN A 47 -18.90 -16.10 7.84
CA GLN A 47 -19.40 -17.33 7.23
C GLN A 47 -19.34 -17.23 5.70
N HIS A 48 -19.82 -16.13 5.14
CA HIS A 48 -19.75 -15.88 3.70
C HIS A 48 -18.30 -15.84 3.19
N ALA A 49 -17.36 -15.29 3.96
CA ALA A 49 -15.94 -15.30 3.64
C ALA A 49 -15.39 -16.73 3.55
N LEU A 50 -15.77 -17.60 4.49
CA LEU A 50 -15.40 -19.01 4.48
C LEU A 50 -15.96 -19.73 3.24
N ASP A 51 -17.25 -19.54 2.97
CA ASP A 51 -17.96 -20.21 1.87
C ASP A 51 -17.41 -19.79 0.49
N SER A 52 -17.05 -18.51 0.34
CA SER A 52 -16.50 -17.95 -0.90
C SER A 52 -14.97 -18.12 -1.05
N ARG A 53 -14.30 -18.70 -0.04
CA ARG A 53 -12.82 -18.81 0.04
C ARG A 53 -12.10 -17.47 -0.13
N LYS A 54 -12.73 -16.39 0.34
CA LYS A 54 -12.16 -15.03 0.32
C LYS A 54 -11.99 -14.53 1.75
N THR A 55 -11.13 -13.54 1.92
CA THR A 55 -11.06 -12.80 3.18
C THR A 55 -12.18 -11.76 3.26
N VAL A 56 -12.58 -11.42 4.49
CA VAL A 56 -13.54 -10.33 4.74
C VAL A 56 -13.10 -9.04 4.04
N THR A 57 -11.80 -8.72 4.09
CA THR A 57 -11.23 -7.54 3.41
C THR A 57 -11.44 -7.57 1.90
N GLN A 58 -11.19 -8.71 1.25
CA GLN A 58 -11.39 -8.84 -0.20
C GLN A 58 -12.86 -8.66 -0.57
N ILE A 59 -13.78 -9.25 0.19
CA ILE A 59 -15.21 -9.10 -0.03
C ILE A 59 -15.63 -7.62 0.10
N LEU A 60 -15.17 -6.95 1.15
CA LEU A 60 -15.50 -5.53 1.35
C LEU A 60 -14.93 -4.65 0.25
N ILE A 61 -13.69 -4.90 -0.20
CA ILE A 61 -13.09 -4.18 -1.32
C ILE A 61 -13.92 -4.38 -2.59
N GLU A 62 -14.25 -5.62 -2.94
CA GLU A 62 -15.05 -5.94 -4.14
C GLU A 62 -16.42 -5.25 -4.11
N LEU A 63 -17.10 -5.28 -2.96
CA LEU A 63 -18.40 -4.60 -2.78
C LEU A 63 -18.28 -3.08 -2.92
N ILE A 64 -17.23 -2.47 -2.35
CA ILE A 64 -16.97 -1.04 -2.45
C ILE A 64 -16.66 -0.67 -3.91
N GLU A 65 -15.78 -1.41 -4.59
CA GLU A 65 -15.42 -1.17 -5.99
C GLU A 65 -16.66 -1.27 -6.89
N GLN A 66 -17.48 -2.31 -6.71
CA GLN A 66 -18.73 -2.46 -7.46
C GLN A 66 -19.69 -1.30 -7.21
N THR A 67 -19.73 -0.75 -5.99
CA THR A 67 -20.63 0.34 -5.64
C THR A 67 -20.13 1.69 -6.18
N VAL A 68 -18.83 1.95 -6.10
CA VAL A 68 -18.21 3.20 -6.54
C VAL A 68 -18.15 3.27 -8.07
N ASN A 69 -17.83 2.16 -8.75
CA ASN A 69 -17.69 2.11 -10.21
C ASN A 69 -19.02 1.97 -10.96
N LYS A 70 -20.15 1.81 -10.26
CA LYS A 70 -21.51 1.80 -10.85
C LYS A 70 -22.08 3.21 -11.08
N ARG A 71 -21.30 4.27 -10.84
CA ARG A 71 -21.61 5.64 -11.23
C ARG A 71 -21.18 5.91 -12.67
#